data_AF-A0A023HC53-F1
#
_entry.id   AF-A0A023HC53-F1
#
_cell.length_a   1.000
_cell.length_b   1.000
_cell.length_c   1.000
_cell.angle_alpha   90.00
_cell.angle_beta   90.00
_cell.angle_gamma   90.00
#
_symmetry.space_group_name_H-M   'P 1'
#
loop_
_entity.id
_entity.type
_entity.pdbx_description
1 polymer ?
#
loop_
_entity_poly.entity_id
_entity_poly.type
_entity_poly.pdbx_seq_one_letter_code
_entity_poly.pdbx_strand_id
1 'polypeptide(L)'
;MTLNLQTPFPTFGGSTGGWLRAAEVEEKYAITWTSKKEQIFEMPTGGAAIMRNGENLLYLARKEQCLALGTQLRTFKINDYKIYRIFPSGEVQYLHPKDGVFPEKVNPGRKAINSRNFSIGKNPNPASIKFSGNTTYES
;
A
#
# COMPACT_ATOMS: atom_id res chain seq x y z
N MET A 1 6.44 8.67 13.19
CA MET A 1 5.25 7.84 13.47
C MET A 1 5.71 6.41 13.49
N THR A 2 5.79 5.81 14.68
CA THR A 2 6.34 4.47 14.91
C THR A 2 5.22 3.43 14.84
N LEU A 3 5.52 2.27 14.24
CA LEU A 3 4.61 1.13 14.22
C LEU A 3 4.50 0.56 15.64
N ASN A 4 3.27 0.48 16.19
CA ASN A 4 3.04 -0.17 17.47
C ASN A 4 2.84 -1.68 17.26
N LEU A 5 3.78 -2.48 17.76
CA LEU A 5 3.73 -3.94 17.64
C LEU A 5 2.79 -4.59 18.69
N GLN A 6 2.31 -3.84 19.68
CA GLN A 6 1.37 -4.33 20.69
C GLN A 6 -0.10 -4.24 20.23
N THR A 7 -0.36 -3.62 19.08
CA THR A 7 -1.70 -3.51 18.51
C THR A 7 -2.26 -4.91 18.20
N PRO A 8 -3.52 -5.21 18.59
CA PRO A 8 -4.09 -6.54 18.40
C PRO A 8 -4.34 -6.86 16.93
N PHE A 9 -4.21 -8.14 16.60
CA PHE A 9 -4.61 -8.68 15.30
C PHE A 9 -6.13 -8.90 15.24
N PRO A 10 -6.74 -8.75 14.06
CA PRO A 10 -8.10 -9.23 13.80
C PRO A 10 -8.24 -10.72 14.15
N THR A 11 -9.43 -11.12 14.60
CA THR A 11 -9.73 -12.53 14.86
C THR A 11 -9.91 -13.25 13.53
N PHE A 12 -9.01 -14.19 13.24
CA PHE A 12 -9.00 -14.97 12.01
C PHE A 12 -8.53 -16.39 12.28
N GLY A 13 -9.21 -17.38 11.69
CA GLY A 13 -8.89 -18.81 11.86
C GLY A 13 -7.64 -19.29 11.11
N GLY A 14 -6.99 -18.40 10.36
CA GLY A 14 -5.86 -18.74 9.49
C GLY A 14 -6.28 -19.02 8.05
N SER A 15 -5.33 -18.87 7.13
CA SER A 15 -5.51 -19.15 5.70
C SER A 15 -4.18 -19.62 5.11
N THR A 16 -4.25 -20.32 3.99
CA THR A 16 -3.09 -20.76 3.20
C THR A 16 -2.55 -19.65 2.28
N GLY A 17 -3.31 -18.57 2.07
CA GLY A 17 -2.92 -17.44 1.22
C GLY A 17 -2.08 -16.36 1.92
N GLY A 18 -1.60 -16.64 3.13
CA GLY A 18 -0.78 -15.72 3.91
C GLY A 18 0.60 -15.47 3.31
N TRP A 19 1.49 -14.87 4.10
CA TRP A 19 2.86 -14.63 3.66
C TRP A 19 3.70 -15.91 3.58
N LEU A 20 4.61 -15.94 2.61
CA LEU A 20 5.57 -17.03 2.40
C LEU A 20 6.98 -16.58 2.81
N ARG A 21 7.99 -17.42 2.53
CA ARG A 21 9.41 -17.14 2.84
C ARG A 21 9.93 -15.79 2.33
N ALA A 22 9.35 -15.26 1.24
CA ALA A 22 9.70 -13.93 0.73
C ALA A 22 9.45 -12.81 1.77
N ALA A 23 8.45 -12.96 2.64
CA ALA A 23 8.18 -11.98 3.70
C ALA A 23 9.21 -12.00 4.85
N GLU A 24 9.96 -13.09 4.99
CA GLU A 24 11.05 -13.20 5.94
C GLU A 24 12.37 -12.71 5.35
N VAL A 25 12.60 -12.98 4.05
CA VAL A 25 13.90 -12.77 3.38
C VAL A 25 14.00 -11.44 2.63
N GLU A 26 12.91 -10.90 2.09
CA GLU A 26 12.94 -9.71 1.24
C GLU A 26 12.28 -8.49 1.89
N GLU A 27 10.97 -8.56 2.15
CA GLU A 27 10.20 -7.49 2.79
C GLU A 27 8.80 -7.98 3.15
N LYS A 28 8.21 -7.39 4.19
CA LYS A 28 6.80 -7.59 4.56
C LYS A 28 6.10 -6.26 4.71
N TYR A 29 4.78 -6.27 4.58
CA TYR A 29 3.97 -5.08 4.73
C TYR A 29 3.08 -5.20 5.95
N ALA A 30 2.85 -4.08 6.62
CA ALA A 30 1.92 -3.97 7.72
C ALA A 30 0.90 -2.88 7.40
N ILE A 31 -0.36 -3.14 7.72
CA ILE A 31 -1.42 -2.15 7.68
C ILE A 31 -2.04 -2.00 9.06
N THR A 32 -2.20 -0.76 9.50
CA THR A 32 -2.87 -0.42 10.76
C THR A 32 -4.06 0.47 10.49
N TRP A 33 -5.18 0.28 11.20
CA TRP A 33 -6.36 1.13 11.11
C TRP A 33 -7.13 1.11 12.43
N THR A 34 -8.01 2.10 12.64
CA THR A 34 -8.85 2.14 13.84
C THR A 34 -10.30 1.86 13.47
N SER A 35 -10.92 0.87 14.10
CA SER A 35 -12.35 0.61 13.98
C SER A 35 -13.09 1.06 15.24
N LYS A 36 -14.32 1.56 15.10
CA LYS A 36 -15.19 1.93 16.22
C LYS A 36 -16.02 0.76 16.77
N LYS A 37 -16.03 -0.36 16.05
CA LYS A 37 -16.84 -1.54 16.37
C LYS A 37 -16.18 -2.81 15.85
N GLU A 38 -16.48 -3.93 16.49
CA GLU A 38 -16.13 -5.23 15.94
C GLU A 38 -17.07 -5.53 14.76
N GLN A 39 -16.49 -5.87 13.61
CA GLN A 39 -17.25 -6.20 12.40
C GLN A 39 -16.45 -7.13 11.50
N ILE A 40 -17.16 -7.86 10.65
CA ILE A 40 -16.56 -8.80 9.71
C ILE A 40 -16.07 -8.04 8.47
N PHE A 41 -14.91 -8.42 7.96
CA PHE A 41 -14.38 -7.97 6.67
C PHE A 41 -13.74 -9.14 5.94
N GLU A 42 -13.55 -8.97 4.63
CA GLU A 42 -12.89 -9.97 3.79
C GLU A 42 -11.37 -9.76 3.80
N MET A 43 -10.63 -10.83 4.01
CA MET A 43 -9.18 -10.82 3.92
C MET A 43 -8.74 -10.75 2.45
N PRO A 44 -7.76 -9.90 2.09
CA PRO A 44 -7.20 -9.86 0.72
C PRO A 44 -6.58 -11.20 0.27
N THR A 45 -6.27 -12.08 1.23
CA THR A 45 -5.71 -13.42 1.03
C THR A 45 -6.79 -14.51 0.97
N GLY A 46 -8.05 -14.11 0.89
CA GLY A 46 -9.21 -15.01 0.95
C GLY A 46 -9.60 -15.38 2.39
N GLY A 47 -10.91 -15.40 2.63
CA GLY A 47 -11.54 -15.70 3.93
C GLY A 47 -12.15 -14.47 4.59
N ALA A 48 -12.91 -14.68 5.67
CA ALA A 48 -13.51 -13.62 6.46
C ALA A 48 -12.81 -13.51 7.82
N ALA A 49 -12.48 -12.29 8.24
CA ALA A 49 -11.90 -12.00 9.54
C ALA A 49 -12.77 -10.99 10.29
N ILE A 50 -12.66 -10.98 11.62
CA ILE A 50 -13.37 -10.01 12.47
C ILE A 50 -12.36 -8.97 12.94
N MET A 51 -12.52 -7.72 12.53
CA MET A 51 -11.68 -6.63 13.04
C MET A 51 -12.08 -6.29 14.47
N ARG A 52 -11.11 -5.93 15.30
CA ARG A 52 -11.30 -5.53 16.70
C ARG A 52 -11.80 -4.10 16.81
N ASN A 53 -12.49 -3.79 17.91
CA ASN A 53 -12.77 -2.41 18.29
C ASN A 53 -11.46 -1.74 18.76
N GLY A 54 -11.16 -0.55 18.25
CA GLY A 54 -9.89 0.15 18.46
C GLY A 54 -8.89 -0.07 17.33
N GLU A 55 -7.60 0.01 17.66
CA GLU A 55 -6.52 -0.17 16.69
C GLU A 55 -6.39 -1.63 16.26
N ASN A 56 -6.19 -1.85 14.98
CA ASN A 56 -5.95 -3.14 14.37
C ASN A 56 -4.61 -3.13 13.65
N LEU A 57 -3.90 -4.25 13.69
CA LEU A 57 -2.67 -4.49 12.96
C LEU A 57 -2.82 -5.75 12.11
N LEU A 58 -2.42 -5.68 10.85
CA LEU A 58 -2.38 -6.85 9.97
C LEU A 58 -1.11 -6.85 9.14
N TYR A 59 -0.48 -8.03 9.05
CA TYR A 59 0.65 -8.26 8.17
C TYR A 59 0.24 -8.91 6.86
N LEU A 60 0.84 -8.45 5.76
CA LEU A 60 0.58 -8.89 4.40
C LEU A 60 1.89 -9.03 3.62
N ALA A 61 1.87 -9.86 2.57
CA ALA A 61 3.05 -10.13 1.76
C ALA A 61 3.35 -9.01 0.76
N ARG A 62 2.30 -8.32 0.26
CA ARG A 62 2.44 -7.32 -0.80
C ARG A 62 1.70 -6.03 -0.45
N LYS A 63 2.27 -4.91 -0.90
CA LYS A 63 1.65 -3.57 -0.79
C LYS A 63 0.25 -3.51 -1.41
N GLU A 64 0.04 -4.19 -2.54
CA GLU A 64 -1.23 -4.20 -3.25
C GLU A 64 -2.38 -4.74 -2.39
N GLN A 65 -2.12 -5.81 -1.62
CA GLN A 65 -3.10 -6.39 -0.68
C GLN A 65 -3.49 -5.37 0.39
N CYS A 66 -2.54 -4.59 0.90
CA CYS A 66 -2.82 -3.52 1.85
C CYS A 66 -3.69 -2.40 1.24
N LEU A 67 -3.46 -2.03 -0.03
CA LEU A 67 -4.24 -1.01 -0.73
C LEU A 67 -5.66 -1.51 -1.07
N ALA A 68 -5.79 -2.78 -1.45
CA ALA A 68 -7.08 -3.42 -1.65
C ALA A 68 -7.90 -3.42 -0.34
N LEU A 69 -7.28 -3.82 0.78
CA LEU A 69 -7.91 -3.73 2.09
C LEU A 69 -8.25 -2.28 2.46
N GLY A 70 -7.35 -1.33 2.22
CA GLY A 70 -7.61 0.09 2.44
C GLY A 70 -8.83 0.61 1.68
N THR A 71 -9.03 0.16 0.44
CA THR A 71 -10.21 0.48 -0.37
C THR A 71 -11.48 -0.09 0.24
N GLN A 72 -11.43 -1.34 0.73
CA GLN A 72 -12.53 -1.95 1.46
C GLN A 72 -12.83 -1.22 2.78
N LEU A 73 -11.81 -0.83 3.54
CA LEU A 73 -11.96 -0.06 4.80
C LEU A 73 -12.68 1.27 4.58
N ARG A 74 -12.45 1.95 3.45
CA ARG A 74 -13.19 3.18 3.08
C ARG A 74 -14.69 2.94 2.94
N THR A 75 -15.12 1.75 2.50
CA THR A 75 -16.56 1.40 2.44
C THR A 75 -17.20 1.35 3.83
N PHE A 76 -16.40 0.99 4.85
CA PHE A 76 -16.78 1.03 6.26
C PHE A 76 -16.60 2.40 6.91
N LYS A 77 -16.28 3.46 6.13
CA LYS A 77 -15.97 4.81 6.60
C LYS A 77 -14.73 4.89 7.50
N ILE A 78 -13.79 3.97 7.32
CA ILE A 78 -12.49 3.95 8.01
C ILE A 78 -11.43 4.50 7.03
N ASN A 79 -10.96 5.71 7.30
CA ASN A 79 -10.04 6.44 6.42
C ASN A 79 -8.67 6.72 7.07
N ASP A 80 -8.40 6.17 8.25
CA ASP A 80 -7.18 6.45 9.03
C ASP A 80 -6.10 5.37 8.87
N TYR A 81 -6.25 4.51 7.86
CA TYR A 81 -5.34 3.40 7.65
C TYR A 81 -3.94 3.86 7.22
N LYS A 82 -2.93 3.16 7.72
CA LYS A 82 -1.51 3.45 7.50
C LYS A 82 -0.83 2.17 7.04
N ILE A 83 0.04 2.27 6.03
CA ILE A 83 0.80 1.14 5.48
C ILE A 83 2.28 1.37 5.73
N TYR A 84 2.93 0.33 6.23
CA TYR A 84 4.35 0.27 6.51
C TYR A 84 4.98 -0.86 5.71
N ARG A 85 6.23 -0.68 5.32
CA ARG A 85 7.12 -1.70 4.79
C ARG A 85 8.13 -2.04 5.87
N ILE A 86 8.37 -3.32 6.11
CA ILE A 86 9.30 -3.82 7.11
C ILE A 86 10.33 -4.66 6.38
N PHE A 87 11.59 -4.26 6.51
CA PHE A 87 12.72 -4.97 5.94
C PHE A 87 13.15 -6.15 6.82
N PRO A 88 13.92 -7.12 6.29
CA PRO A 88 14.46 -8.25 7.04
C PRO A 88 15.40 -7.78 8.17
N SER A 89 16.03 -6.62 8.01
CA SER A 89 16.83 -5.95 9.03
C SER A 89 16.02 -5.46 10.24
N GLY A 90 14.68 -5.47 10.16
CA GLY A 90 13.78 -4.91 11.16
C GLY A 90 13.50 -3.41 10.99
N GLU A 91 14.10 -2.76 9.98
CA GLU A 91 13.79 -1.37 9.67
C GLU A 91 12.34 -1.22 9.17
N VAL A 92 11.60 -0.29 9.76
CA VAL A 92 10.21 -0.01 9.41
C VAL A 92 10.13 1.32 8.66
N GLN A 93 9.75 1.25 7.40
CA GLN A 93 9.51 2.40 6.54
C GLN A 93 8.01 2.70 6.46
N TYR A 94 7.62 3.92 6.83
CA TYR A 94 6.25 4.40 6.62
C TYR A 94 6.02 4.74 5.14
N LEU A 95 5.01 4.13 4.53
CA LEU A 95 4.86 4.11 3.08
C LEU A 95 3.59 4.79 2.57
N HIS A 96 2.47 4.68 3.30
CA HIS A 96 1.20 5.30 2.88
C HIS A 96 0.31 5.68 4.07
N PRO A 97 -0.34 6.86 4.03
CA PRO A 97 -0.09 7.99 3.11
C PRO A 97 1.25 8.68 3.41
N LYS A 98 2.17 8.74 2.43
CA LYS A 98 3.56 9.19 2.61
C LYS A 98 3.68 10.57 3.28
N ASP A 99 2.83 11.51 2.84
CA ASP A 99 2.84 12.90 3.32
C ASP A 99 1.73 13.15 4.37
N GLY A 100 1.13 12.09 4.93
CA GLY A 100 -0.02 12.17 5.83
C GLY A 100 -1.36 12.50 5.14
N VAL A 101 -1.33 13.04 3.93
CA VAL A 101 -2.51 13.28 3.08
C VAL A 101 -2.60 12.20 2.01
N PHE A 102 -3.80 11.65 1.83
CA PHE A 102 -4.07 10.67 0.77
C PHE A 102 -3.67 11.19 -0.62
N PRO A 103 -3.07 10.35 -1.48
CA PRO A 103 -2.60 10.76 -2.81
C PRO A 103 -3.69 11.39 -3.69
N GLU A 104 -4.94 10.95 -3.53
CA GLU A 104 -6.09 11.44 -4.30
C GLU A 104 -6.42 12.91 -4.03
N LYS A 105 -6.08 13.43 -2.83
CA LYS A 105 -6.28 14.83 -2.47
C LYS A 105 -5.01 15.63 -2.75
N VAL A 106 -5.13 16.76 -3.44
CA VAL A 106 -4.01 17.67 -3.70
C VAL A 106 -3.42 18.19 -2.39
N ASN A 107 -2.10 18.28 -2.33
CA ASN A 107 -1.37 18.85 -1.20
C ASN A 107 -0.30 19.82 -1.72
N PRO A 108 -0.23 21.07 -1.21
CA PRO A 108 0.85 21.99 -1.52
C PRO A 108 2.23 21.36 -1.23
N GLY A 109 3.21 21.60 -2.09
CA GLY A 109 4.57 21.05 -1.97
C GLY A 109 4.80 19.74 -2.73
N ARG A 110 3.77 19.10 -3.29
CA ARG A 110 3.96 17.98 -4.23
C ARG A 110 4.58 18.49 -5.53
N LYS A 111 5.67 17.85 -5.96
CA LYS A 111 6.33 18.12 -7.24
C LYS A 111 5.78 17.19 -8.31
N ALA A 112 5.62 17.71 -9.53
CA ALA A 112 5.36 16.87 -10.68
C ALA A 112 6.63 16.05 -10.97
N ILE A 113 6.51 14.74 -10.88
CA ILE A 113 7.58 13.77 -11.17
C ILE A 113 7.13 12.98 -12.40
N ASN A 114 8.04 12.73 -13.34
CA ASN A 114 7.76 12.08 -14.63
C ASN A 114 6.71 12.80 -15.49
N SER A 115 6.59 14.13 -15.36
CA SER A 115 5.68 14.94 -16.18
C SER A 115 6.32 15.42 -17.47
N ARG A 116 5.68 15.07 -18.60
CA ARG A 116 5.86 15.60 -19.97
C ARG A 116 5.34 17.03 -20.16
N ASN A 117 6.15 18.00 -20.61
CA ASN A 117 5.65 19.32 -21.05
C ASN A 117 5.09 19.32 -22.49
N PHE A 118 4.60 18.17 -22.97
CA PHE A 118 3.97 18.04 -24.28
C PHE A 118 2.89 16.95 -24.27
N SER A 119 2.00 16.98 -25.26
CA SER A 119 0.89 16.03 -25.39
C SER A 119 1.35 14.64 -25.80
N ILE A 120 0.67 13.58 -25.36
CA ILE A 120 1.00 12.18 -25.68
C ILE A 120 1.19 11.89 -27.19
N GLY A 121 0.44 12.58 -28.07
CA GLY A 121 0.56 12.43 -29.53
C GLY A 121 1.82 13.04 -30.15
N LYS A 122 2.62 13.77 -29.38
CA LYS A 122 3.90 14.35 -29.81
C LYS A 122 5.12 13.49 -29.46
N ASN A 123 4.91 12.27 -28.93
CA ASN A 123 6.00 11.33 -28.74
C ASN A 123 6.66 11.04 -30.10
N PRO A 124 8.01 11.00 -30.18
CA PRO A 124 8.71 10.72 -31.42
C PRO A 124 8.41 9.31 -31.92
N ASN A 125 8.51 9.13 -33.24
CA ASN A 125 8.35 7.82 -33.85
C ASN A 125 9.52 6.90 -33.44
N PRO A 126 9.28 5.59 -33.19
CA PRO A 126 10.35 4.65 -32.82
C PRO A 126 11.53 4.63 -33.80
N ALA A 127 11.28 4.87 -35.09
CA ALA A 127 12.32 4.94 -36.11
C ALA A 127 13.29 6.12 -35.92
N SER A 128 12.80 7.27 -35.42
CA SER A 128 13.62 8.48 -35.22
C SER A 128 14.59 8.38 -34.05
N ILE A 129 14.34 7.47 -33.10
CA ILE A 129 15.16 7.26 -31.90
C ILE A 129 15.89 5.91 -31.94
N LYS A 130 15.95 5.26 -33.11
CA LYS A 130 16.59 3.95 -33.28
C LYS A 130 18.07 4.04 -32.88
N PHE A 131 18.55 3.03 -32.15
CA PHE A 131 19.94 2.94 -31.66
C PHE A 131 20.37 4.03 -30.66
N SER A 132 19.45 4.86 -30.17
CA SER A 132 19.76 5.90 -29.17
C SER A 132 19.81 5.39 -27.73
N GLY A 133 19.29 4.19 -27.48
CA GLY A 133 19.10 3.65 -26.11
C GLY A 133 17.91 4.26 -25.36
N ASN A 134 17.27 5.29 -25.91
CA ASN A 134 16.11 5.95 -25.31
C ASN A 134 14.80 5.36 -25.85
N THR A 135 13.76 5.39 -25.03
CA THR A 135 12.40 5.02 -25.44
C THR A 135 11.60 6.23 -25.95
N THR A 136 10.52 5.97 -26.70
CA THR A 136 9.66 7.03 -27.28
C THR A 136 8.96 7.88 -26.21
N TYR A 137 8.74 7.31 -25.03
CA TYR A 137 8.16 7.98 -23.87
C TYR A 137 9.22 8.51 -22.89
N GLU A 138 10.50 8.49 -23.25
CA GLU A 138 11.59 9.15 -22.51
C GLU A 138 12.17 10.34 -23.27
N SER A 139 12.06 10.31 -24.60
CA SER A 139 12.40 11.42 -25.50
C SER A 139 11.36 12.53 -25.48
#